data_AF-A0A1Y4MR44-F1
#
_entry.id   AF-A0A1Y4MR44-F1
#
_cell.length_a   1.000
_cell.length_b   1.000
_cell.length_c   1.000
_cell.angle_alpha   90.00
_cell.angle_beta   90.00
_cell.angle_gamma   90.00
#
_symmetry.space_group_name_H-M   'P 1'
#
loop_
_entity.id
_entity.type
_entity.pdbx_description
1 polymer ?
#
loop_
_entity_poly.entity_id
_entity_poly.type
_entity_poly.pdbx_seq_one_letter_code
_entity_poly.pdbx_strand_id
1 'polypeptide(L)'
;MVNLKYLWLIVVRSIRNLLHKLPTIISYFFLAFSVISCLIILFPSCFNKVPVLSYYISKQEFPTTYTLNGGIRVLDEDGNIINKNIEVFVGGYSTFLESEHFNLTFSAPTTDEVYVVIRYEANGNMHEFTKCLEIENNNHSITKEFIIYA
;
A
#
# COMPACT_ATOMS: atom_id res chain seq x y z
N MET A 1 -27.63 -25.63 50.13
CA MET A 1 -26.46 -24.84 50.62
C MET A 1 -25.10 -25.48 50.31
N VAL A 2 -24.99 -26.82 50.24
CA VAL A 2 -23.73 -27.54 49.95
C VAL A 2 -23.25 -27.36 48.49
N ASN A 3 -24.15 -27.39 47.50
CA ASN A 3 -23.78 -27.22 46.09
C ASN A 3 -23.18 -25.85 45.76
N LEU A 4 -23.63 -24.77 46.43
CA LEU A 4 -23.11 -23.42 46.22
C LEU A 4 -21.66 -23.29 46.71
N LYS A 5 -21.32 -23.92 47.85
CA LYS A 5 -19.96 -23.94 48.39
C LYS A 5 -19.00 -24.72 47.49
N TYR A 6 -19.46 -25.82 46.89
CA TYR A 6 -18.66 -26.60 45.97
C TYR A 6 -18.38 -25.85 44.66
N LEU A 7 -19.40 -25.18 44.12
CA LEU A 7 -19.28 -24.37 42.91
C LEU A 7 -18.34 -23.16 43.14
N TRP A 8 -18.43 -22.52 44.31
CA TRP A 8 -17.51 -21.46 44.72
C TRP A 8 -16.05 -21.95 44.78
N LEU A 9 -15.80 -23.12 45.37
CA LEU A 9 -14.46 -23.70 45.44
C LEU A 9 -13.87 -24.01 44.06
N ILE A 10 -14.69 -24.48 43.11
CA ILE A 10 -14.28 -24.69 41.72
C ILE A 10 -13.88 -23.37 41.07
N VAL A 11 -14.72 -22.33 41.22
CA VAL A 11 -14.46 -20.99 40.64
C VAL A 11 -13.18 -20.40 41.22
N VAL A 12 -13.00 -20.41 42.53
CA VAL A 12 -11.79 -19.90 43.20
C VAL A 12 -10.54 -20.68 42.77
N ARG A 13 -10.64 -22.00 42.64
CA ARG A 13 -9.51 -22.85 42.17
C ARG A 13 -9.15 -22.54 40.71
N SER A 14 -10.14 -22.34 39.86
CA SER A 14 -9.92 -21.95 38.45
C SER A 14 -9.30 -20.58 38.32
N ILE A 15 -9.81 -19.57 39.05
CA ILE A 15 -9.25 -18.21 39.07
C ILE A 15 -7.80 -18.21 39.55
N ARG A 16 -7.50 -18.95 40.63
CA ARG A 16 -6.13 -19.06 41.15
C ARG A 16 -5.19 -19.73 40.14
N ASN A 17 -5.64 -20.79 39.48
CA ASN A 17 -4.86 -21.45 38.42
C ASN A 17 -4.62 -20.54 37.21
N LEU A 18 -5.61 -19.72 36.85
CA LEU A 18 -5.48 -18.73 35.77
C LEU A 18 -4.46 -17.64 36.16
N LEU A 19 -4.58 -17.08 37.36
CA LEU A 19 -3.67 -16.07 37.91
C LEU A 19 -2.22 -16.56 37.99
N HIS A 20 -2.00 -17.83 38.36
CA HIS A 20 -0.65 -18.41 38.39
C HIS A 20 -0.04 -18.59 36.99
N LYS A 21 -0.86 -18.83 35.95
CA LYS A 21 -0.40 -18.96 34.57
C LYS A 21 -0.30 -17.61 33.84
N LEU A 22 -0.91 -16.57 34.39
CA LEU A 22 -1.02 -15.23 33.81
C LEU A 22 0.37 -14.62 33.48
N PRO A 23 1.39 -14.68 34.37
CA PRO A 23 2.72 -14.18 34.05
C PRO A 23 3.35 -14.90 32.85
N THR A 24 3.15 -16.21 32.74
CA THR A 24 3.66 -17.01 31.63
C THR A 24 2.96 -16.65 30.33
N ILE A 25 1.63 -16.49 30.36
CA ILE A 25 0.83 -16.08 29.20
C ILE A 25 1.24 -14.67 28.73
N ILE A 26 1.40 -13.72 29.66
CA ILE A 26 1.86 -12.36 29.36
C ILE A 26 3.26 -12.39 28.75
N SER A 27 4.18 -13.19 29.30
CA SER A 27 5.53 -13.32 28.76
C SER A 27 5.53 -13.84 27.32
N TYR A 28 4.74 -14.88 27.03
CA TYR A 28 4.57 -15.36 25.66
C TYR A 28 3.95 -14.31 24.74
N PHE A 29 2.98 -13.54 25.23
CA PHE A 29 2.37 -12.46 24.45
C PHE A 29 3.40 -11.38 24.09
N PHE A 30 4.21 -10.93 25.05
CA PHE A 30 5.28 -9.96 24.79
C PHE A 30 6.36 -10.52 23.85
N LEU A 31 6.72 -11.79 23.99
CA LEU A 31 7.69 -12.44 23.10
C LEU A 31 7.16 -12.51 21.67
N ALA A 32 5.91 -12.95 21.48
CA ALA A 32 5.27 -12.98 20.17
C ALA A 32 5.18 -11.57 19.56
N PHE A 33 4.77 -10.58 20.36
CA PHE A 33 4.71 -9.18 19.93
C PHE A 33 6.08 -8.63 19.53
N SER A 34 7.13 -8.96 20.28
CA SER A 34 8.51 -8.58 19.96
C SER A 34 8.98 -9.20 18.65
N VAL A 35 8.70 -10.49 18.42
CA VAL A 35 9.07 -11.17 17.17
C VAL A 35 8.35 -10.53 15.97
N ILE A 36 7.05 -10.27 16.09
CA ILE A 36 6.27 -9.58 15.05
C ILE A 36 6.84 -8.19 14.78
N SER A 37 7.17 -7.43 15.82
CA SER A 37 7.77 -6.10 15.68
C SER A 37 9.13 -6.14 14.99
N CYS A 38 9.99 -7.10 15.34
CA CYS A 38 11.27 -7.31 14.67
C CYS A 38 11.08 -7.69 13.19
N LEU A 39 10.10 -8.52 12.86
CA LEU A 39 9.78 -8.87 11.47
C LEU A 39 9.32 -7.66 10.66
N ILE A 40 8.50 -6.77 11.25
CA ILE A 40 8.08 -5.51 10.63
C ILE A 40 9.29 -4.62 10.32
N ILE A 41 10.26 -4.55 11.24
CA ILE A 41 11.47 -3.72 11.08
C ILE A 41 12.45 -4.33 10.06
N LEU A 42 12.63 -5.66 10.06
CA LEU A 42 13.57 -6.37 9.19
C LEU A 42 13.12 -6.44 7.73
N PHE A 43 11.81 -6.53 7.50
CA PHE A 43 11.23 -6.60 6.16
C PHE A 43 10.26 -5.43 5.95
N PRO A 44 10.77 -4.17 5.91
CA PRO A 44 9.92 -3.01 5.66
C PRO A 44 9.24 -3.12 4.29
N SER A 45 9.83 -3.86 3.34
CA SER A 45 9.23 -4.17 2.04
C SER A 45 7.91 -4.95 2.12
N CYS A 46 7.69 -5.79 3.15
CA CYS A 46 6.40 -6.45 3.37
C CYS A 46 5.32 -5.47 3.87
N PHE A 47 5.72 -4.34 4.45
CA PHE A 47 4.85 -3.28 4.95
C PHE A 47 5.00 -1.97 4.16
N ASN A 48 5.65 -2.00 2.99
CA ASN A 48 5.93 -0.83 2.14
C ASN A 48 4.68 -0.27 1.45
N LYS A 49 3.50 -0.83 1.70
CA LYS A 49 2.26 -0.23 1.26
C LYS A 49 1.90 0.87 2.25
N VAL A 50 1.64 2.07 1.70
CA VAL A 50 1.20 3.33 2.34
C VAL A 50 0.76 3.09 3.78
N PRO A 51 1.29 3.83 4.77
CA PRO A 51 0.99 3.59 6.19
C PRO A 51 -0.50 3.88 6.46
N VAL A 52 -1.35 2.90 6.17
CA VAL A 52 -2.82 2.98 6.25
C VAL A 52 -3.23 3.38 7.66
N LEU A 53 -2.49 2.88 8.66
CA LEU A 53 -2.72 3.19 10.05
C LEU A 53 -2.36 4.64 10.40
N SER A 54 -1.28 5.21 9.86
CA SER A 54 -0.94 6.61 10.15
C SER A 54 -1.91 7.57 9.45
N TYR A 55 -2.37 7.21 8.24
CA TYR A 55 -3.43 7.94 7.56
C TYR A 55 -4.75 7.86 8.33
N TYR A 56 -5.17 6.67 8.76
CA TYR A 56 -6.36 6.49 9.58
C TYR A 56 -6.29 7.26 10.90
N ILE A 57 -5.14 7.27 11.58
CA ILE A 57 -4.97 8.04 12.83
C ILE A 57 -5.03 9.55 12.59
N SER A 58 -4.46 10.04 11.48
CA SER A 58 -4.37 11.49 11.21
C SER A 58 -5.62 12.09 10.55
N LYS A 59 -6.28 11.33 9.67
CA LYS A 59 -7.41 11.78 8.87
C LYS A 59 -8.74 11.12 9.25
N GLN A 60 -8.72 10.07 10.09
CA GLN A 60 -9.89 9.28 10.47
C GLN A 60 -10.61 8.61 9.29
N GLU A 61 -9.94 8.49 8.15
CA GLU A 61 -10.48 7.92 6.92
C GLU A 61 -9.57 6.80 6.43
N PHE A 62 -10.12 5.86 5.68
CA PHE A 62 -9.33 4.86 4.97
C PHE A 62 -8.89 5.42 3.61
N PRO A 63 -7.66 5.16 3.17
CA PRO A 63 -7.23 5.54 1.83
C PRO A 63 -8.05 4.77 0.79
N THR A 64 -8.36 5.45 -0.32
CA THR A 64 -9.13 4.85 -1.41
C THR A 64 -8.19 4.22 -2.42
N THR A 65 -8.58 3.09 -2.99
CA THR A 65 -7.81 2.44 -4.05
C THR A 65 -8.24 2.99 -5.41
N TYR A 66 -7.27 3.41 -6.21
CA TYR A 66 -7.44 3.91 -7.57
C TYR A 66 -6.72 2.99 -8.55
N THR A 67 -7.23 2.92 -9.77
CA THR A 67 -6.61 2.23 -10.90
C THR A 67 -6.41 3.21 -12.05
N LEU A 68 -5.16 3.37 -12.50
CA LEU A 68 -4.80 4.13 -13.69
C LEU A 68 -4.43 3.15 -14.81
N ASN A 69 -5.18 3.21 -15.90
CA ASN A 69 -5.00 2.38 -17.08
C ASN A 69 -4.75 3.24 -18.32
N GLY A 70 -4.05 2.70 -19.31
CA GLY A 70 -3.95 3.32 -20.64
C GLY A 70 -2.66 2.98 -21.35
N GLY A 71 -2.44 3.60 -22.51
CA GLY A 71 -1.24 3.44 -23.31
C GLY A 71 -0.25 4.58 -23.20
N ILE A 72 1.03 4.27 -23.44
CA ILE A 72 2.11 5.27 -23.54
C ILE A 72 2.83 5.07 -24.86
N ARG A 73 2.98 6.17 -25.59
CA ARG A 73 3.77 6.25 -26.81
C ARG A 73 4.77 7.38 -26.68
N VAL A 74 6.05 7.02 -26.69
CA VAL A 74 7.16 7.97 -26.78
C VAL A 74 7.57 8.04 -28.25
N LEU A 75 7.57 9.24 -28.82
CA LEU A 75 7.88 9.50 -30.22
C LEU A 75 9.21 10.24 -30.34
N ASP A 76 10.05 9.85 -31.30
CA ASP A 76 11.25 10.60 -31.68
C ASP A 76 10.92 11.81 -32.58
N GLU A 77 11.95 12.59 -32.94
CA GLU A 77 11.84 13.75 -33.84
C GLU A 77 11.27 13.39 -35.23
N ASP A 78 11.47 12.13 -35.67
CA ASP A 78 10.99 11.60 -36.95
C ASP A 78 9.58 10.98 -36.84
N GLY A 79 8.99 10.93 -35.64
CA GLY A 79 7.67 10.37 -35.35
C GLY A 79 7.65 8.85 -35.14
N ASN A 80 8.80 8.19 -34.99
CA ASN A 80 8.87 6.77 -34.68
C ASN A 80 8.67 6.50 -33.19
N ILE A 81 8.06 5.35 -32.87
CA ILE A 81 7.82 4.94 -31.48
C ILE A 81 9.11 4.39 -30.87
N ILE A 82 9.63 5.06 -29.84
CA ILE A 82 10.80 4.66 -29.06
C ILE A 82 10.41 4.29 -27.62
N ASN A 83 9.60 3.24 -27.49
CA ASN A 83 9.15 2.75 -26.19
C ASN A 83 10.23 1.88 -25.51
N LYS A 84 11.23 2.52 -24.91
CA LYS A 84 12.33 1.84 -24.21
C LYS A 84 12.35 2.19 -22.73
N ASN A 85 12.39 1.16 -21.87
CA ASN A 85 12.52 1.26 -20.41
C ASN A 85 11.57 2.30 -19.79
N ILE A 86 10.27 2.18 -20.10
CA ILE A 86 9.25 3.09 -19.59
C ILE A 86 8.78 2.61 -18.21
N GLU A 87 8.76 3.51 -17.25
CA GLU A 87 8.23 3.29 -15.91
C GLU A 87 7.25 4.42 -15.55
N VAL A 88 6.06 4.05 -15.08
CA VAL A 88 5.03 4.99 -14.64
C VAL A 88 4.98 5.01 -13.14
N PHE A 89 4.93 6.21 -12.57
CA PHE A 89 4.84 6.47 -11.16
C PHE A 89 3.60 7.27 -10.82
N VAL A 90 2.97 6.91 -9.71
CA VAL A 90 1.97 7.71 -9.01
C VAL A 90 2.30 7.69 -7.53
N GLY A 91 2.79 8.81 -7.01
CA GLY A 91 3.30 8.90 -5.64
C GLY A 91 4.41 7.89 -5.38
N GLY A 92 4.19 6.96 -4.45
CA GLY A 92 5.13 5.87 -4.12
C GLY A 92 4.92 4.56 -4.87
N TYR A 93 3.98 4.51 -5.82
CA TYR A 93 3.66 3.31 -6.59
C TYR A 93 4.27 3.44 -7.98
N SER A 94 4.81 2.33 -8.52
CA SER A 94 5.31 2.29 -9.89
C SER A 94 4.95 1.01 -10.62
N THR A 95 4.96 1.08 -11.95
CA THR A 95 4.83 -0.07 -12.84
C THR A 95 5.72 0.12 -14.07
N PHE A 96 6.36 -0.96 -14.51
CA PHE A 96 7.13 -0.98 -15.74
C PHE A 96 6.21 -1.36 -16.90
N LEU A 97 6.41 -0.73 -18.05
CA LEU A 97 5.69 -1.11 -19.26
C LEU A 97 6.34 -2.34 -19.90
N GLU A 98 5.62 -3.46 -19.85
CA GLU A 98 5.93 -4.66 -20.66
C GLU A 98 5.37 -4.55 -22.09
N SER A 99 4.39 -3.66 -22.32
CA SER A 99 3.72 -3.42 -23.61
C SER A 99 3.38 -1.93 -23.77
N GLU A 100 2.75 -1.53 -24.89
CA GLU A 100 2.23 -0.15 -25.05
C GLU A 100 1.26 0.25 -23.94
N HIS A 101 0.63 -0.72 -23.27
CA HIS A 101 -0.40 -0.48 -22.25
C HIS A 101 0.11 -0.80 -20.85
N PHE A 102 -0.38 -0.04 -19.87
CA PHE A 102 -0.09 -0.25 -18.46
C PHE A 102 -1.36 -0.26 -17.62
N ASN A 103 -1.24 -0.89 -16.46
CA ASN A 103 -2.23 -0.87 -15.39
C ASN A 103 -1.48 -0.64 -14.08
N LEU A 104 -1.78 0.46 -13.40
CA LEU A 104 -1.22 0.81 -12.11
C LEU A 104 -2.33 0.95 -11.09
N THR A 105 -2.29 0.09 -10.06
CA THR A 105 -3.18 0.20 -8.90
C THR A 105 -2.44 0.87 -7.75
N PHE A 106 -2.99 1.95 -7.20
CA PHE A 106 -2.38 2.72 -6.11
C PHE A 106 -3.43 3.10 -5.06
N SER A 107 -2.98 3.43 -3.85
CA SER A 107 -3.85 3.92 -2.78
C SER A 107 -3.50 5.36 -2.44
N ALA A 108 -4.50 6.22 -2.40
CA ALA A 108 -4.35 7.64 -2.12
C ALA A 108 -5.52 8.16 -1.26
N PRO A 109 -5.35 9.29 -0.56
CA PRO A 109 -6.47 10.06 -0.03
C PRO A 109 -7.49 10.36 -1.14
N THR A 110 -8.74 10.61 -0.75
CA THR A 110 -9.73 11.13 -1.70
C THR A 110 -9.23 12.49 -2.22
N THR A 111 -8.91 12.55 -3.50
CA THR A 111 -8.31 13.71 -4.16
C THR A 111 -8.97 13.93 -5.51
N ASP A 112 -9.06 15.19 -5.91
CA ASP A 112 -9.59 15.61 -7.21
C ASP A 112 -8.49 15.61 -8.28
N GLU A 113 -7.22 15.45 -7.88
CA GLU A 113 -6.09 15.44 -8.80
C GLU A 113 -5.02 14.40 -8.43
N VAL A 114 -4.37 13.85 -9.45
CA VAL A 114 -3.24 12.92 -9.32
C VAL A 114 -2.13 13.28 -10.30
N TYR A 115 -0.90 13.36 -9.79
CA TYR A 115 0.30 13.55 -10.59
C TYR A 115 0.86 12.21 -11.04
N VAL A 116 0.94 12.04 -12.36
CA VAL A 116 1.56 10.89 -13.01
C VAL A 116 2.92 11.31 -13.51
N VAL A 117 3.96 10.57 -13.14
CA VAL A 117 5.32 10.76 -13.63
C VAL A 117 5.68 9.57 -14.50
N ILE A 118 6.14 9.81 -15.71
CA ILE A 118 6.55 8.79 -16.68
C ILE A 118 8.04 8.97 -16.90
N ARG A 119 8.82 7.97 -16.49
CA ARG A 119 10.25 7.85 -16.83
C ARG A 119 10.40 7.04 -18.09
N TYR A 120 11.27 7.46 -18.99
CA TYR A 120 11.54 6.75 -20.24
C TYR A 120 13.00 6.94 -20.66
N GLU A 121 13.54 5.99 -21.42
CA GLU A 121 14.88 6.10 -21.99
C GLU A 121 14.78 6.59 -23.45
N ALA A 122 15.44 7.71 -23.74
CA ALA A 122 15.62 8.23 -25.10
C ALA A 122 17.09 8.55 -25.33
N ASN A 123 17.64 8.14 -26.47
CA ASN A 123 19.05 8.39 -26.83
C ASN A 123 20.07 7.93 -25.76
N GLY A 124 19.75 6.87 -25.00
CA GLY A 124 20.60 6.34 -23.93
C GLY A 124 20.54 7.10 -22.60
N ASN A 125 19.74 8.16 -22.52
CA ASN A 125 19.52 8.95 -21.31
C ASN A 125 18.11 8.74 -20.76
N MET A 126 17.96 8.85 -19.44
CA MET A 126 16.67 8.79 -18.77
C MET A 126 16.03 10.18 -18.74
N HIS A 127 14.76 10.26 -19.15
CA HIS A 127 13.95 11.46 -19.15
C HIS A 127 12.70 11.27 -18.30
N GLU A 128 12.13 12.38 -17.84
CA GLU A 128 10.92 12.41 -17.00
C GLU A 128 9.86 13.32 -17.62
N PHE A 129 8.65 12.80 -17.76
CA PHE A 129 7.47 13.55 -18.14
C PHE A 129 6.46 13.53 -16.99
N THR A 130 5.96 14.69 -16.57
CA THR A 130 4.98 14.78 -15.48
C THR A 130 3.68 15.36 -16.01
N LYS A 131 2.56 14.73 -15.65
CA LYS A 131 1.21 15.20 -16.00
C LYS A 131 0.29 15.12 -14.79
N CYS A 132 -0.38 16.24 -14.49
CA CYS A 132 -1.52 16.25 -13.57
C CYS A 132 -2.77 15.75 -14.31
N LEU A 133 -3.48 14.82 -13.69
CA LEU A 133 -4.78 14.31 -14.12
C LEU A 133 -5.85 14.71 -13.10
N GLU A 134 -6.96 15.25 -13.59
CA GLU A 134 -8.15 15.50 -12.78
C GLU A 134 -9.00 14.23 -12.67
N ILE A 135 -9.50 13.95 -11.47
CA ILE A 135 -10.39 12.84 -11.15
C ILE A 135 -11.82 13.37 -11.11
N GLU A 136 -12.57 13.15 -12.18
CA GLU A 136 -13.98 13.53 -12.22
C GLU A 136 -14.85 12.55 -11.41
N ASN A 137 -15.80 13.08 -10.64
CA ASN A 137 -16.92 12.35 -10.03
C ASN A 137 -16.54 11.14 -9.15
N ASN A 138 -15.47 11.23 -8.35
CA ASN A 138 -15.00 10.13 -7.51
C ASN A 138 -14.74 8.83 -8.29
N ASN A 139 -14.42 8.90 -9.58
CA ASN A 139 -14.10 7.70 -10.35
C ASN A 139 -12.79 7.11 -9.84
N HIS A 140 -12.86 5.88 -9.34
CA HIS A 140 -11.70 5.13 -8.87
C HIS A 140 -10.92 4.47 -10.01
N SER A 141 -11.44 4.54 -11.25
CA SER A 141 -10.76 4.04 -12.45
C SER A 141 -10.57 5.17 -13.45
N ILE A 142 -9.32 5.46 -13.78
CA ILE A 142 -8.91 6.50 -14.71
C ILE A 142 -8.29 5.82 -15.93
N THR A 143 -8.81 6.10 -17.12
CA THR A 143 -8.23 5.60 -18.37
C THR A 143 -7.66 6.76 -19.18
N LYS A 144 -6.36 6.75 -19.47
CA LYS A 144 -5.70 7.86 -20.18
C LYS A 144 -4.55 7.39 -21.06
N GLU A 145 -4.54 7.86 -22.31
CA GLU A 145 -3.42 7.72 -23.24
C GLU A 145 -2.40 8.86 -23.07
N PHE A 146 -1.12 8.52 -23.09
CA PHE A 146 -0.01 9.47 -23.01
C PHE A 146 0.81 9.41 -24.30
N ILE A 147 0.92 10.55 -24.97
CA ILE A 147 1.79 10.74 -26.12
C ILE A 147 2.88 11.73 -25.70
N ILE A 148 4.13 11.26 -25.68
CA ILE A 148 5.29 12.02 -25.26
C ILE A 148 6.18 12.22 -26.48
N TYR A 149 6.61 13.45 -26.73
CA TYR A 149 7.57 13.79 -27.78
C TYR A 149 8.94 13.97 -27.13
N ALA A 150 9.92 13.19 -27.57
CA ALA A 150 11.26 13.10 -27.00
C ALA A 150 12.31 13.74 -27.91
#